data_AF-A0A800F2L5-F1
#
_entry.id   AF-A0A800F2L5-F1
#
_cell.length_a   1.000
_cell.length_b   1.000
_cell.length_c   1.000
_cell.angle_alpha   90.00
_cell.angle_beta   90.00
_cell.angle_gamma   90.00
#
_symmetry.space_group_name_H-M   'P 1'
#
loop_
_entity.id
_entity.type
_entity.pdbx_description
1 polymer ?
#
loop_
_entity_poly.entity_id
_entity_poly.type
_entity_poly.pdbx_seq_one_letter_code
_entity_poly.pdbx_strand_id
1 'polypeptide(L)'
;GMEGFTAPEIHGKWSLRASVTGELVFDNVKVPKENLMPGVSGLKGPLGCLSSARYGIAWGAIGVALDCYDSALRYSLERIQFGKPIGGFQLTQKKLAEMITEITKAQLMVWRLGILRNENKATPQQISMAKRNSCELALKVAREARQIHGGMGITGEYSIMRHMMNMESVVTYEGTHDIHLLITGYDVTGINAFK
;
A
#
# COMPACT_ATOMS: atom_id res chain seq x y z
N GLY A 1 -3.05 16.07 -25.91
CA GLY A 1 -2.41 17.01 -24.99
C GLY A 1 -2.55 18.42 -25.53
N MET A 2 -2.19 19.43 -24.75
CA MET A 2 -1.97 20.78 -25.29
C MET A 2 -0.68 20.81 -26.11
N GLU A 3 -0.52 21.80 -26.98
CA GLU A 3 0.78 22.04 -27.63
C GLU A 3 1.88 22.20 -26.57
N GLY A 4 3.04 21.56 -26.81
CA GLY A 4 4.14 21.53 -25.86
C GLY A 4 4.02 20.49 -24.72
N PHE A 5 2.90 19.75 -24.63
CA PHE A 5 2.72 18.70 -23.63
C PHE A 5 2.97 17.30 -24.21
N THR A 6 3.82 16.51 -23.56
CA THR A 6 4.02 15.08 -23.88
C THR A 6 3.98 14.22 -22.62
N ALA A 7 3.64 12.93 -22.79
CA ALA A 7 3.55 11.97 -21.70
C ALA A 7 4.20 10.62 -22.10
N PRO A 8 5.54 10.55 -22.17
CA PRO A 8 6.24 9.32 -22.52
C PRO A 8 6.04 8.24 -21.44
N GLU A 9 5.78 7.00 -21.87
CA GLU A 9 5.55 5.87 -20.98
C GLU A 9 6.87 5.27 -20.45
N ILE A 10 6.83 4.83 -19.20
CA ILE A 10 7.90 4.08 -18.53
C ILE A 10 7.57 2.59 -18.60
N HIS A 11 8.37 1.87 -19.38
CA HIS A 11 8.29 0.41 -19.51
C HIS A 11 9.32 -0.31 -18.61
N GLY A 12 9.26 -1.65 -18.57
CA GLY A 12 10.25 -2.46 -17.83
C GLY A 12 10.10 -2.46 -16.31
N LYS A 13 9.02 -1.89 -15.76
CA LYS A 13 8.75 -1.94 -14.31
C LYS A 13 8.62 -3.38 -13.81
N TRP A 14 9.17 -3.63 -12.62
CA TRP A 14 9.01 -4.90 -11.91
C TRP A 14 7.80 -4.91 -10.98
N SER A 15 7.28 -3.71 -10.68
CA SER A 15 6.19 -3.47 -9.75
C SER A 15 5.10 -2.65 -10.43
N LEU A 16 3.83 -2.89 -10.10
CA LEU A 16 2.66 -2.23 -10.71
C LEU A 16 2.68 -2.30 -12.24
N ARG A 17 2.98 -3.49 -12.76
CA ARG A 17 3.08 -3.77 -14.20
C ARG A 17 1.74 -3.63 -14.93
N ALA A 18 0.64 -3.82 -14.22
CA ALA A 18 -0.72 -3.64 -14.73
C ALA A 18 -1.20 -2.18 -14.70
N SER A 19 -0.30 -1.22 -14.43
CA SER A 19 -0.58 0.21 -14.45
C SER A 19 0.34 0.89 -15.46
N VAL A 20 -0.23 1.69 -16.35
CA VAL A 20 0.55 2.60 -17.21
C VAL A 20 1.13 3.69 -16.33
N THR A 21 2.43 3.92 -16.44
CA THR A 21 3.13 4.99 -15.74
C THR A 21 3.97 5.71 -16.77
N GLY A 22 4.00 7.03 -16.69
CA GLY A 22 4.77 7.87 -17.58
C GLY A 22 5.19 9.15 -16.89
N GLU A 23 5.96 9.94 -17.61
CA GLU A 23 6.33 11.29 -17.21
C GLU A 23 5.32 12.29 -17.75
N LEU A 24 5.35 13.51 -17.21
CA LEU A 24 4.59 14.63 -17.74
C LEU A 24 5.59 15.72 -18.10
N VAL A 25 5.82 15.94 -19.39
CA VAL A 25 6.76 16.94 -19.89
C VAL A 25 5.97 18.14 -20.40
N PHE A 26 6.30 19.31 -19.86
CA PHE A 26 5.65 20.57 -20.18
C PHE A 26 6.69 21.54 -20.78
N ASP A 27 6.65 21.73 -22.09
CA ASP A 27 7.46 22.71 -22.82
C ASP A 27 6.57 23.87 -23.27
N ASN A 28 6.68 25.02 -22.59
CA ASN A 28 5.95 26.26 -22.93
C ASN A 28 4.43 26.07 -23.13
N VAL A 29 3.82 25.13 -22.39
CA VAL A 29 2.40 24.80 -22.49
C VAL A 29 1.54 25.99 -22.07
N LYS A 30 0.70 26.48 -22.99
CA LYS A 30 -0.24 27.58 -22.73
C LYS A 30 -1.54 27.03 -22.15
N VAL A 31 -1.84 27.38 -20.90
CA VAL A 31 -3.08 26.99 -20.20
C VAL A 31 -4.02 28.19 -20.09
N PRO A 32 -5.27 28.11 -20.57
CA PRO A 32 -6.26 29.18 -20.43
C PRO A 32 -6.57 29.50 -18.95
N LYS A 33 -6.92 30.76 -18.64
CA LYS A 33 -7.16 31.19 -17.25
C LYS A 33 -8.36 30.47 -16.61
N GLU A 34 -9.36 30.15 -17.42
CA GLU A 34 -10.55 29.39 -17.04
C GLU A 34 -10.25 27.96 -16.58
N ASN A 35 -9.08 27.40 -16.93
CA ASN A 35 -8.64 26.07 -16.47
C ASN A 35 -7.92 26.11 -15.12
N LEU A 36 -7.67 27.30 -14.55
CA LEU A 36 -7.10 27.44 -13.22
C LEU A 36 -8.16 27.00 -12.19
N MET A 37 -7.83 26.05 -11.32
CA MET A 37 -8.75 25.64 -10.25
C MET A 37 -9.04 26.83 -9.32
N PRO A 38 -10.31 27.29 -9.24
CA PRO A 38 -10.67 28.40 -8.36
C PRO A 38 -10.63 27.96 -6.90
N GLY A 39 -10.29 28.89 -6.00
CA GLY A 39 -10.40 28.68 -4.55
C GLY A 39 -9.36 27.75 -3.92
N VAL A 40 -8.34 27.32 -4.66
CA VAL A 40 -7.24 26.50 -4.15
C VAL A 40 -5.90 27.19 -4.42
N SER A 41 -5.10 27.38 -3.38
CA SER A 41 -3.74 27.90 -3.47
C SER A 41 -2.79 27.19 -2.49
N GLY A 42 -1.50 27.15 -2.84
CA GLY A 42 -0.46 26.53 -2.04
C GLY A 42 -0.57 25.00 -1.93
N LEU A 43 0.12 24.42 -0.94
CA LEU A 43 0.22 22.97 -0.76
C LEU A 43 -1.07 22.30 -0.24
N LYS A 44 -2.04 23.08 0.26
CA LYS A 44 -3.29 22.54 0.82
C LYS A 44 -4.09 21.75 -0.22
N GLY A 45 -4.09 22.22 -1.48
CA GLY A 45 -4.73 21.52 -2.60
C GLY A 45 -4.20 20.11 -2.81
N PRO A 46 -2.93 19.96 -3.24
CA PRO A 46 -2.35 18.64 -3.49
C PRO A 46 -2.33 17.75 -2.24
N LEU A 47 -1.99 18.28 -1.06
CA LEU A 47 -1.98 17.48 0.19
C LEU A 47 -3.36 16.95 0.58
N GLY A 48 -4.44 17.69 0.27
CA GLY A 48 -5.82 17.22 0.43
C GLY A 48 -6.12 16.01 -0.47
N CYS A 49 -5.73 16.08 -1.73
CA CYS A 49 -5.85 14.97 -2.68
C CYS A 49 -5.08 13.72 -2.20
N LEU A 50 -3.81 13.90 -1.80
CA LEU A 50 -2.98 12.80 -1.29
C LEU A 50 -3.58 12.17 -0.02
N SER A 51 -4.17 12.98 0.88
CA SER A 51 -4.82 12.45 2.08
C SER A 51 -6.01 11.55 1.74
N SER A 52 -6.81 11.92 0.74
CA SER A 52 -7.90 11.07 0.24
C SER A 52 -7.38 9.78 -0.39
N ALA A 53 -6.32 9.88 -1.22
CA ALA A 53 -5.70 8.73 -1.88
C ALA A 53 -5.10 7.75 -0.85
N ARG A 54 -4.35 8.25 0.14
CA ARG A 54 -3.73 7.46 1.21
C ARG A 54 -4.72 6.67 2.05
N TYR A 55 -5.91 7.24 2.33
CA TYR A 55 -6.98 6.48 2.97
C TYR A 55 -7.40 5.27 2.13
N GLY A 56 -7.58 5.45 0.82
CA GLY A 56 -7.89 4.35 -0.10
C GLY A 56 -6.78 3.30 -0.15
N ILE A 57 -5.52 3.75 -0.19
CA ILE A 57 -4.34 2.87 -0.16
C ILE A 57 -4.30 2.02 1.12
N ALA A 58 -4.64 2.61 2.27
CA ALA A 58 -4.66 1.88 3.55
C ALA A 58 -5.62 0.68 3.53
N TRP A 59 -6.80 0.82 2.92
CA TRP A 59 -7.73 -0.29 2.69
C TRP A 59 -7.24 -1.26 1.61
N GLY A 60 -6.74 -0.73 0.48
CA GLY A 60 -6.25 -1.55 -0.62
C GLY A 60 -5.10 -2.48 -0.21
N ALA A 61 -4.17 -2.00 0.61
CA ALA A 61 -3.07 -2.80 1.15
C ALA A 61 -3.58 -3.94 2.05
N ILE A 62 -4.62 -3.72 2.85
CA ILE A 62 -5.27 -4.79 3.62
C ILE A 62 -5.87 -5.84 2.69
N GLY A 63 -6.49 -5.43 1.58
CA GLY A 63 -6.98 -6.36 0.56
C GLY A 63 -5.89 -7.24 -0.03
N VAL A 64 -4.71 -6.67 -0.30
CA VAL A 64 -3.52 -7.44 -0.73
C VAL A 64 -3.10 -8.46 0.32
N ALA A 65 -3.06 -8.06 1.60
CA ALA A 65 -2.70 -8.95 2.69
C ALA A 65 -3.70 -10.11 2.83
N LEU A 66 -5.00 -9.84 2.69
CA LEU A 66 -6.06 -10.85 2.74
C LEU A 66 -5.91 -11.91 1.64
N ASP A 67 -5.68 -11.49 0.39
CA ASP A 67 -5.47 -12.43 -0.72
C ASP A 67 -4.23 -13.31 -0.52
N CYS A 68 -3.12 -12.69 -0.08
CA CYS A 68 -1.88 -13.43 0.22
C CYS A 68 -2.08 -14.44 1.36
N TYR A 69 -2.78 -14.04 2.42
CA TYR A 69 -3.10 -14.91 3.56
C TYR A 69 -4.00 -16.08 3.13
N ASP A 70 -5.10 -15.80 2.41
CA ASP A 70 -6.04 -16.81 1.96
C ASP A 70 -5.37 -17.84 1.05
N SER A 71 -4.57 -17.38 0.07
CA SER A 71 -3.82 -18.28 -0.80
C SER A 71 -2.82 -19.13 -0.01
N ALA A 72 -2.10 -18.55 0.96
CA ALA A 72 -1.16 -19.29 1.79
C ALA A 72 -1.85 -20.32 2.69
N LEU A 73 -3.00 -19.96 3.27
CA LEU A 73 -3.79 -20.87 4.08
C LEU A 73 -4.26 -22.06 3.25
N ARG A 74 -4.93 -21.81 2.12
CA ARG A 74 -5.41 -22.87 1.22
C ARG A 74 -4.28 -23.78 0.76
N TYR A 75 -3.19 -23.21 0.24
CA TYR A 75 -2.03 -23.98 -0.19
C TYR A 75 -1.46 -24.83 0.94
N SER A 76 -1.41 -24.28 2.17
CA SER A 76 -0.86 -25.00 3.31
C SER A 76 -1.69 -26.22 3.74
N LEU A 77 -3.00 -26.17 3.52
CA LEU A 77 -3.93 -27.26 3.86
C LEU A 77 -3.95 -28.35 2.77
N GLU A 78 -3.71 -27.98 1.51
CA GLU A 78 -3.71 -28.90 0.37
C GLU A 78 -2.36 -29.59 0.16
N ARG A 79 -1.25 -28.87 0.37
CA ARG A 79 0.09 -29.40 0.09
C ARG A 79 0.55 -30.37 1.18
N ILE A 80 0.83 -31.61 0.79
CA ILE A 80 1.36 -32.65 1.68
C ILE A 80 2.89 -32.68 1.66
N GLN A 81 3.51 -32.71 2.84
CA GLN A 81 4.93 -33.00 3.02
C GLN A 81 5.13 -33.83 4.29
N PHE A 82 6.01 -34.83 4.23
CA PHE A 82 6.24 -35.78 5.34
C PHE A 82 4.93 -36.41 5.85
N GLY A 83 4.03 -36.78 4.94
CA GLY A 83 2.81 -37.52 5.25
C GLY A 83 1.65 -36.70 5.84
N LYS A 84 1.74 -35.37 5.91
CA LYS A 84 0.63 -34.50 6.36
C LYS A 84 0.62 -33.14 5.66
N PRO A 85 -0.48 -32.37 5.74
CA PRO A 85 -0.51 -30.99 5.25
C PRO A 85 0.58 -30.12 5.86
N ILE A 86 1.19 -29.23 5.08
CA ILE A 86 2.23 -28.33 5.58
C ILE A 86 1.69 -27.32 6.62
N GLY A 87 0.38 -27.04 6.61
CA GLY A 87 -0.33 -26.30 7.65
C GLY A 87 -0.39 -27.03 9.00
N GLY A 88 0.01 -28.31 9.05
CA GLY A 88 0.14 -29.10 10.28
C GLY A 88 1.50 -29.00 10.98
N PHE A 89 2.42 -28.13 10.51
CA PHE A 89 3.70 -27.86 11.17
C PHE A 89 3.64 -26.55 11.98
N GLN A 90 4.27 -26.54 13.16
CA GLN A 90 4.25 -25.41 14.09
C GLN A 90 4.70 -24.09 13.45
N LEU A 91 5.75 -24.11 12.63
CA LEU A 91 6.29 -22.90 11.99
C LEU A 91 5.35 -22.33 10.93
N THR A 92 4.62 -23.18 10.19
CA THR A 92 3.59 -22.73 9.24
C THR A 92 2.40 -22.11 9.99
N GLN A 93 1.94 -22.77 11.06
CA GLN A 93 0.85 -22.25 11.89
C GLN A 93 1.21 -20.92 12.55
N LYS A 94 2.45 -20.77 13.05
CA LYS A 94 2.94 -19.50 13.59
C LYS A 94 2.81 -18.37 12.57
N LYS A 95 3.30 -18.58 11.33
CA LYS A 95 3.19 -17.57 10.27
C LYS A 95 1.73 -17.23 9.99
N LEU A 96 0.85 -18.22 9.84
CA LEU A 96 -0.57 -18.00 9.59
C LEU A 96 -1.25 -17.22 10.73
N ALA A 97 -0.97 -17.58 11.99
CA ALA A 97 -1.51 -16.91 13.17
C ALA A 97 -1.04 -15.45 13.30
N GLU A 98 0.24 -15.19 13.02
CA GLU A 98 0.80 -13.83 13.01
C GLU A 98 0.17 -12.99 11.89
N MET A 99 0.06 -13.54 10.68
CA MET A 99 -0.55 -12.84 9.54
C MET A 99 -1.99 -12.42 9.82
N ILE A 100 -2.85 -13.35 10.27
CA ILE A 100 -4.26 -13.02 10.51
C ILE A 100 -4.43 -12.00 11.64
N THR A 101 -3.63 -12.12 12.71
CA THR A 101 -3.67 -11.18 13.83
C THR A 101 -3.35 -9.76 13.37
N GLU A 102 -2.28 -9.58 12.60
CA GLU A 102 -1.90 -8.27 12.10
C GLU A 102 -2.92 -7.70 11.09
N ILE A 103 -3.48 -8.54 10.21
CA ILE A 103 -4.55 -8.14 9.28
C ILE A 103 -5.76 -7.62 10.05
N THR A 104 -6.20 -8.35 11.09
CA THR A 104 -7.33 -7.92 11.91
C THR A 104 -7.05 -6.59 12.62
N LYS A 105 -5.85 -6.40 13.17
CA LYS A 105 -5.46 -5.12 13.77
C LYS A 105 -5.52 -3.97 12.76
N ALA A 106 -5.01 -4.18 11.56
CA ALA A 106 -5.06 -3.17 10.51
C ALA A 106 -6.49 -2.84 10.09
N GLN A 107 -7.35 -3.85 9.94
CA GLN A 107 -8.78 -3.67 9.65
C GLN A 107 -9.47 -2.78 10.68
N LEU A 108 -9.25 -3.02 11.98
CA LEU A 108 -9.86 -2.23 13.05
C LEU A 108 -9.34 -0.78 13.06
N MET A 109 -8.04 -0.58 12.87
CA MET A 109 -7.44 0.75 12.79
C MET A 109 -7.99 1.56 11.60
N VAL A 110 -8.03 0.97 10.40
CA VAL A 110 -8.52 1.67 9.20
C VAL A 110 -10.05 1.84 9.23
N TRP A 111 -10.78 0.88 9.82
CA TRP A 111 -12.22 1.03 10.09
C TRP A 111 -12.49 2.23 10.99
N ARG A 112 -11.77 2.36 12.12
CA ARG A 112 -11.93 3.51 13.02
C ARG A 112 -11.60 4.83 12.30
N LEU A 113 -10.55 4.84 11.48
CA LEU A 113 -10.22 6.00 10.64
C LEU A 113 -11.37 6.34 9.67
N GLY A 114 -12.04 5.34 9.10
CA GLY A 114 -13.22 5.53 8.25
C GLY A 114 -14.38 6.20 8.99
N ILE A 115 -14.68 5.75 10.21
CA ILE A 115 -15.69 6.40 11.07
C ILE A 115 -15.33 7.87 11.33
N LEU A 116 -14.08 8.13 11.75
CA LEU A 116 -13.61 9.49 11.97
C LEU A 116 -13.69 10.34 10.69
N ARG A 117 -13.43 9.76 9.52
CA ARG A 117 -13.52 10.46 8.24
C ARG A 117 -14.96 10.85 7.92
N ASN A 118 -15.93 9.95 8.15
CA ASN A 118 -17.36 10.25 7.98
C ASN A 118 -17.83 11.36 8.95
N GLU A 119 -17.24 11.42 10.14
CA GLU A 119 -17.49 12.49 11.11
C GLU A 119 -16.70 13.78 10.84
N ASN A 120 -15.89 13.85 9.76
CA ASN A 120 -14.95 14.94 9.47
C ASN A 120 -13.92 15.21 10.58
N LYS A 121 -13.55 14.18 11.35
CA LYS A 121 -12.58 14.23 12.46
C LYS A 121 -11.26 13.53 12.17
N ALA A 122 -11.11 12.89 11.00
CA ALA A 122 -9.88 12.23 10.61
C ALA A 122 -8.76 13.26 10.34
N THR A 123 -7.60 13.08 10.98
CA THR A 123 -6.44 13.96 10.77
C THR A 123 -5.47 13.39 9.71
N PRO A 124 -4.67 14.23 9.03
CA PRO A 124 -3.61 13.78 8.12
C PRO A 124 -2.59 12.83 8.80
N GLN A 125 -2.37 12.99 10.10
CA GLN A 125 -1.47 12.17 10.91
C GLN A 125 -2.05 10.77 11.14
N GLN A 126 -3.35 10.66 11.42
CA GLN A 126 -4.05 9.38 11.50
C GLN A 126 -4.06 8.65 10.13
N ILE A 127 -4.26 9.39 9.04
CA ILE A 127 -4.17 8.84 7.67
C ILE A 127 -2.75 8.32 7.38
N SER A 128 -1.72 9.09 7.79
CA SER A 128 -0.32 8.71 7.65
C SER A 128 0.00 7.42 8.41
N MET A 129 -0.45 7.32 9.66
CA MET A 129 -0.32 6.13 10.49
C MET A 129 -0.98 4.92 9.82
N ALA A 130 -2.21 5.07 9.35
CA ALA A 130 -2.96 4.00 8.70
C ALA A 130 -2.30 3.51 7.41
N LYS A 131 -1.93 4.41 6.49
CA LYS A 131 -1.26 4.05 5.23
C LYS A 131 0.04 3.32 5.50
N ARG A 132 0.88 3.88 6.36
CA ARG A 132 2.18 3.29 6.73
C ARG A 132 2.01 1.86 7.26
N ASN A 133 1.17 1.69 8.28
CA ASN A 133 0.97 0.40 8.93
C ASN A 133 0.41 -0.64 7.95
N SER A 134 -0.64 -0.31 7.21
CA SER A 134 -1.23 -1.26 6.26
C SER A 134 -0.27 -1.65 5.14
N CYS A 135 0.54 -0.72 4.62
CA CYS A 135 1.52 -1.03 3.57
C CYS A 135 2.66 -1.92 4.09
N GLU A 136 3.22 -1.61 5.26
CA GLU A 136 4.29 -2.40 5.87
C GLU A 136 3.80 -3.83 6.18
N LEU A 137 2.62 -3.93 6.79
CA LEU A 137 1.97 -5.20 7.08
C LEU A 137 1.76 -6.03 5.81
N ALA A 138 1.13 -5.44 4.79
CA ALA A 138 0.81 -6.18 3.56
C ALA A 138 2.07 -6.71 2.87
N LEU A 139 3.17 -5.95 2.92
CA LEU A 139 4.46 -6.40 2.42
C LEU A 139 5.04 -7.56 3.23
N LYS A 140 4.95 -7.51 4.56
CA LYS A 140 5.35 -8.63 5.45
C LYS A 140 4.53 -9.88 5.17
N VAL A 141 3.20 -9.76 5.12
CA VAL A 141 2.28 -10.86 4.81
C VAL A 141 2.58 -11.46 3.44
N ALA A 142 2.80 -10.63 2.41
CA ALA A 142 3.14 -11.13 1.08
C ALA A 142 4.47 -11.91 1.08
N ARG A 143 5.48 -11.46 1.81
CA ARG A 143 6.77 -12.17 1.94
C ARG A 143 6.64 -13.50 2.69
N GLU A 144 5.86 -13.54 3.76
CA GLU A 144 5.58 -14.75 4.53
C GLU A 144 4.77 -15.76 3.71
N ALA A 145 3.72 -15.29 3.03
CA ALA A 145 2.92 -16.09 2.11
C ALA A 145 3.80 -16.68 0.99
N ARG A 146 4.77 -15.92 0.46
CA ARG A 146 5.69 -16.42 -0.57
C ARG A 146 6.44 -17.61 0.00
N GLN A 147 7.03 -17.47 1.19
CA GLN A 147 7.81 -18.54 1.81
C GLN A 147 6.98 -19.81 2.03
N ILE A 148 5.71 -19.69 2.43
CA ILE A 148 4.80 -20.84 2.61
C ILE A 148 4.59 -21.61 1.28
N HIS A 149 4.51 -20.91 0.15
CA HIS A 149 4.37 -21.54 -1.18
C HIS A 149 5.69 -22.15 -1.72
N GLY A 150 6.83 -21.89 -1.07
CA GLY A 150 8.14 -22.38 -1.50
C GLY A 150 8.43 -22.06 -2.97
N GLY A 151 8.76 -23.09 -3.77
CA GLY A 151 9.03 -22.95 -5.20
C GLY A 151 7.82 -22.49 -6.02
N MET A 152 6.59 -22.81 -5.60
CA MET A 152 5.39 -22.33 -6.30
C MET A 152 5.19 -20.82 -6.10
N GLY A 153 5.71 -20.27 -5.00
CA GLY A 153 5.60 -18.86 -4.67
C GLY A 153 6.41 -17.91 -5.55
N ILE A 154 7.21 -18.41 -6.50
CA ILE A 154 7.88 -17.57 -7.53
C ILE A 154 7.20 -17.63 -8.89
N THR A 155 6.16 -18.46 -9.04
CA THR A 155 5.48 -18.68 -10.31
C THR A 155 4.34 -17.67 -10.50
N GLY A 156 3.83 -17.58 -11.73
CA GLY A 156 2.63 -16.79 -12.05
C GLY A 156 1.31 -17.49 -11.71
N GLU A 157 1.34 -18.74 -11.22
CA GLU A 157 0.12 -19.50 -10.86
C GLU A 157 -0.55 -18.95 -9.60
N TYR A 158 0.24 -18.31 -8.73
CA TYR A 158 -0.23 -17.71 -7.49
C TYR A 158 0.00 -16.20 -7.49
N SER A 159 -0.90 -15.49 -6.82
CA SER A 159 -0.90 -14.03 -6.78
C SER A 159 0.22 -13.42 -5.93
N ILE A 160 0.86 -14.22 -5.06
CA ILE A 160 1.71 -13.72 -3.97
C ILE A 160 2.92 -12.96 -4.47
N MET A 161 3.68 -13.50 -5.44
CA MET A 161 4.86 -12.81 -5.97
C MET A 161 4.45 -11.48 -6.63
N ARG A 162 3.35 -11.48 -7.38
CA ARG A 162 2.79 -10.26 -7.99
C ARG A 162 2.42 -9.23 -6.92
N HIS A 163 1.74 -9.65 -5.86
CA HIS A 163 1.37 -8.78 -4.74
C HIS A 163 2.59 -8.25 -3.99
N MET A 164 3.56 -9.10 -3.67
CA MET A 164 4.82 -8.72 -3.02
C MET A 164 5.53 -7.64 -3.85
N MET A 165 5.73 -7.87 -5.16
CA MET A 165 6.37 -6.91 -6.04
C MET A 165 5.57 -5.61 -6.14
N ASN A 166 4.24 -5.66 -6.27
CA ASN A 166 3.40 -4.46 -6.30
C ASN A 166 3.53 -3.63 -5.02
N MET A 167 3.59 -4.28 -3.84
CA MET A 167 3.69 -3.58 -2.56
C MET A 167 5.01 -2.82 -2.38
N GLU A 168 6.10 -3.21 -3.06
CA GLU A 168 7.35 -2.43 -3.07
C GLU A 168 7.17 -1.02 -3.67
N SER A 169 6.28 -0.86 -4.67
CA SER A 169 5.91 0.48 -5.13
C SER A 169 4.98 1.17 -4.13
N VAL A 170 3.97 0.48 -3.61
CA VAL A 170 2.94 1.08 -2.74
C VAL A 170 3.51 1.59 -1.41
N VAL A 171 4.51 0.91 -0.86
CA VAL A 171 5.20 1.38 0.35
C VAL A 171 6.01 2.65 0.09
N THR A 172 6.42 2.89 -1.16
CA THR A 172 7.31 3.98 -1.58
C THR A 172 6.54 5.21 -2.04
N TYR A 173 5.55 5.05 -2.93
CA TYR A 173 4.79 6.18 -3.48
C TYR A 173 3.79 6.75 -2.45
N GLU A 174 3.33 7.98 -2.69
CA GLU A 174 2.35 8.68 -1.82
C GLU A 174 2.88 8.87 -0.39
N GLY A 175 4.19 9.02 -0.22
CA GLY A 175 4.87 9.14 1.08
C GLY A 175 5.48 7.82 1.52
N THR A 176 6.79 7.80 1.70
CA THR A 176 7.53 6.60 2.12
C THR A 176 7.19 6.23 3.57
N HIS A 177 7.58 5.01 3.96
CA HIS A 177 7.47 4.54 5.34
C HIS A 177 8.08 5.54 6.34
N ASP A 178 9.27 6.05 6.05
CA ASP A 178 10.03 6.93 6.93
C ASP A 178 9.41 8.33 7.03
N ILE A 179 8.91 8.87 5.92
CA ILE A 179 8.20 10.15 5.94
C ILE A 179 6.96 10.07 6.83
N HIS A 180 6.20 8.97 6.77
CA HIS A 180 5.05 8.81 7.66
C HIS A 180 5.45 8.61 9.14
N LEU A 181 6.60 7.98 9.41
CA LEU A 181 7.17 7.93 10.77
C LEU A 181 7.46 9.33 11.30
N LEU A 182 8.09 10.19 10.50
CA LEU A 182 8.38 11.57 10.90
C LEU A 182 7.10 12.39 11.09
N ILE A 183 6.06 12.18 10.27
CA ILE A 183 4.75 12.81 10.46
C ILE A 183 4.16 12.41 11.82
N THR A 184 4.13 11.12 12.14
CA THR A 184 3.60 10.64 13.42
C THR A 184 4.49 11.06 14.59
N GLY A 185 5.82 11.06 14.43
CA GLY A 185 6.75 11.54 15.45
C GLY A 185 6.54 13.01 15.78
N TYR A 186 6.32 13.85 14.76
CA TYR A 186 5.97 15.25 14.96
C TYR A 186 4.62 15.42 15.66
N ASP A 187 3.61 14.62 15.30
CA ASP A 187 2.28 14.63 15.95
C ASP A 187 2.35 14.33 17.46
N VAL A 188 3.18 13.35 17.83
CA VAL A 188 3.33 12.89 19.21
C VAL A 188 4.18 13.86 20.04
N THR A 189 5.24 14.42 19.46
CA THR A 189 6.26 15.18 20.22
C THR A 189 6.11 16.70 20.10
N GLY A 190 5.44 17.20 19.06
CA GLY A 190 5.45 18.62 18.72
C GLY A 190 6.79 19.13 18.18
N ILE A 191 7.78 18.25 17.93
CA ILE A 191 9.12 18.61 17.45
C ILE A 191 9.33 18.11 16.02
N ASN A 192 9.67 19.02 15.10
CA ASN A 192 9.90 18.69 13.70
C ASN A 192 11.28 18.03 13.51
N ALA A 193 11.31 16.86 12.86
CA ALA A 193 12.53 16.08 12.60
C ALA A 193 12.73 15.76 11.10
N PHE A 194 12.19 16.59 10.20
CA PHE A 194 12.36 16.42 8.74
C PHE A 194 13.69 17.01 8.21
N LYS A 195 14.42 17.77 9.02
CA LYS A 195 15.66 18.48 8.67
C LYS A 195 16.76 18.14 9.65
#